data_AF-A0A7Y5FZT5-F1
#
_entry.id   AF-A0A7Y5FZT5-F1
#
_cell.length_a   1.000
_cell.length_b   1.000
_cell.length_c   1.000
_cell.angle_alpha   90.00
_cell.angle_beta   90.00
_cell.angle_gamma   90.00
#
_symmetry.space_group_name_H-M   'P 1'
#
loop_
_entity.id
_entity.type
_entity.pdbx_description
1 polymer ?
#
loop_
_entity_poly.entity_id
_entity_poly.type
_entity_poly.pdbx_seq_one_letter_code
_entity_poly.pdbx_strand_id
1 'polypeptide(L)'
;HNFHRHDRKGNYVAADYAYNLLSTCAPNAILFTNGDNDTFPLWYVQYVEGFRRDVSVVNLSLLNTPWYVRQLQTRPPKVPIALRSGEIDSLGLWPWPEPQIIRIPITNPQVWEEYDAPARETMPDDSAAMEPPAMQLIVGPTFQGRFLRPQDRMIFEIVSANQFQRPVYFGFNVPDENLAGLQPYLCTEGMARKLLPAPGHNEAPDVIKKNVLQVYRYRNLEHPKVYLDQYETGLAESYRHHFLKLVVYELQQNARAEALALLQKLEQIMPERKFPVRNFDSALVLARYYWQAGDSERAREVLAQILDKTPSFQPAVALLAEIQNAPSANPSVKPN
;
A
#
# COMPACT_ATOMS: atom_id res chain seq x y z
N HIS A 1 34.08 16.91 4.65
CA HIS A 1 32.81 16.65 5.37
C HIS A 1 31.61 16.28 4.50
N ASN A 2 31.65 16.35 3.16
CA ASN A 2 30.46 16.08 2.30
C ASN A 2 30.30 14.63 1.81
N PHE A 3 31.32 13.77 1.95
CA PHE A 3 31.29 12.41 1.40
C PHE A 3 30.19 11.52 2.01
N HIS A 4 29.83 11.71 3.27
CA HIS A 4 28.81 10.89 3.94
C HIS A 4 27.39 11.09 3.38
N ARG A 5 27.01 12.30 2.95
CA ARG A 5 25.66 12.56 2.39
C ARG A 5 25.49 12.02 0.98
N HIS A 6 26.60 11.76 0.29
CA HIS A 6 26.62 11.18 -1.06
C HIS A 6 27.02 9.70 -1.06
N ASP A 7 27.46 9.15 0.08
CA ASP A 7 27.69 7.73 0.21
C ASP A 7 26.35 6.97 0.12
N ARG A 8 26.34 5.94 -0.72
CA ARG A 8 25.20 5.02 -0.89
C ARG A 8 25.59 3.59 -0.53
N LYS A 9 26.79 3.39 0.02
CA LYS A 9 27.28 2.07 0.43
C LYS A 9 26.33 1.46 1.46
N GLY A 10 25.83 0.28 1.13
CA GLY A 10 24.90 -0.47 1.99
C GLY A 10 23.50 0.13 2.06
N ASN A 11 23.18 1.16 1.27
CA ASN A 11 21.81 1.65 1.12
C ASN A 11 21.09 0.82 0.05
N TYR A 12 20.13 0.02 0.49
CA TYR A 12 19.32 -0.84 -0.38
C TYR A 12 17.86 -0.40 -0.44
N VAL A 13 17.51 0.78 0.08
CA VAL A 13 16.09 1.19 0.28
C VAL A 13 15.31 1.17 -1.02
N ALA A 14 15.82 1.80 -2.08
CA ALA A 14 15.13 1.82 -3.37
C ALA A 14 14.94 0.42 -3.97
N ALA A 15 15.98 -0.42 -3.90
CA ALA A 15 15.93 -1.78 -4.44
C ALA A 15 14.99 -2.69 -3.63
N ASP A 16 15.02 -2.60 -2.30
CA ASP A 16 14.14 -3.37 -1.41
C ASP A 16 12.70 -2.88 -1.50
N TYR A 17 12.46 -1.58 -1.60
CA TYR A 17 11.14 -1.02 -1.88
C TYR A 17 10.56 -1.59 -3.19
N ALA A 18 11.33 -1.55 -4.27
CA ALA A 18 10.92 -2.10 -5.56
C ALA A 18 10.66 -3.61 -5.48
N TYR A 19 11.55 -4.37 -4.83
CA TYR A 19 11.37 -5.80 -4.62
C TYR A 19 10.10 -6.10 -3.83
N ASN A 20 9.86 -5.39 -2.72
CA ASN A 20 8.71 -5.59 -1.84
C ASN A 20 7.39 -5.25 -2.56
N LEU A 21 7.38 -4.13 -3.30
CA LEU A 21 6.25 -3.71 -4.12
C LEU A 21 5.93 -4.74 -5.22
N LEU A 22 6.91 -5.20 -5.99
CA LEU A 22 6.71 -6.23 -7.00
C LEU A 22 6.31 -7.57 -6.37
N SER A 23 6.89 -7.95 -5.22
CA SER A 23 6.56 -9.21 -4.53
C SER A 23 5.13 -9.24 -4.00
N THR A 24 4.53 -8.07 -3.72
CA THR A 24 3.11 -7.97 -3.32
C THR A 24 2.18 -8.34 -4.46
N CYS A 25 2.54 -8.01 -5.70
CA CYS A 25 1.66 -8.16 -6.85
C CYS A 25 1.47 -9.64 -7.23
N ALA A 26 0.24 -10.07 -7.52
CA ALA A 26 -0.02 -11.39 -8.11
C ALA A 26 0.68 -11.57 -9.48
N PRO A 27 0.88 -12.82 -9.97
CA PRO A 27 1.53 -13.09 -11.26
C PRO A 27 0.85 -12.36 -12.44
N ASN A 28 1.65 -11.89 -13.40
CA ASN A 28 1.22 -11.14 -14.58
C ASN A 28 0.41 -9.87 -14.27
N ALA A 29 0.51 -9.29 -13.08
CA ALA A 29 -0.26 -8.10 -12.71
C ALA A 29 0.06 -6.85 -13.57
N ILE A 30 -0.85 -5.88 -13.53
CA ILE A 30 -0.64 -4.50 -13.97
C ILE A 30 -0.49 -3.66 -12.70
N LEU A 31 0.65 -2.98 -12.53
CA LEU A 31 0.94 -2.15 -11.37
C LEU A 31 1.04 -0.68 -11.78
N PHE A 32 0.12 0.14 -11.28
CA PHE A 32 0.15 1.59 -11.43
C PHE A 32 1.04 2.24 -10.38
N THR A 33 1.92 3.14 -10.83
CA THR A 33 2.85 3.93 -10.02
C THR A 33 2.67 5.42 -10.30
N ASN A 34 3.13 6.28 -9.40
CA ASN A 34 2.85 7.70 -9.49
C ASN A 34 3.90 8.48 -10.29
N GLY A 35 5.19 8.30 -9.95
CA GLY A 35 6.27 9.18 -10.38
C GLY A 35 7.60 8.45 -10.61
N ASP A 36 8.68 9.20 -10.67
CA ASP A 36 10.03 8.66 -10.88
C ASP A 36 10.53 7.82 -9.69
N ASN A 37 10.33 8.33 -8.47
CA ASN A 37 10.85 7.74 -7.23
C ASN A 37 10.31 6.33 -6.91
N ASP A 38 9.09 6.00 -7.36
CA ASP A 38 8.53 4.66 -7.23
C ASP A 38 8.70 3.83 -8.51
N THR A 39 8.73 4.44 -9.69
CA THR A 39 8.81 3.72 -10.97
C THR A 39 10.23 3.27 -11.34
N PHE A 40 11.22 4.14 -11.21
CA PHE A 40 12.57 3.82 -11.71
C PHE A 40 13.25 2.69 -10.93
N PRO A 41 13.11 2.59 -9.59
CA PRO A 41 13.61 1.43 -8.87
C PRO A 41 12.96 0.11 -9.32
N LEU A 42 11.67 0.12 -9.67
CA LEU A 42 10.98 -1.06 -10.21
C LEU A 42 11.56 -1.49 -11.55
N TRP A 43 11.74 -0.55 -12.48
CA TRP A 43 12.35 -0.83 -13.78
C TRP A 43 13.79 -1.33 -13.64
N TYR A 44 14.58 -0.77 -12.72
CA TYR A 44 15.91 -1.30 -12.43
C TYR A 44 15.84 -2.77 -12.01
N VAL A 45 15.01 -3.10 -11.01
CA VAL A 45 14.88 -4.47 -10.51
C VAL A 45 14.33 -5.44 -11.58
N GLN A 46 13.44 -4.98 -12.47
CA GLN A 46 12.93 -5.80 -13.57
C GLN A 46 13.95 -6.01 -14.70
N TYR A 47 14.54 -4.94 -15.22
CA TYR A 47 15.38 -5.01 -16.42
C TYR A 47 16.81 -5.44 -16.11
N VAL A 48 17.38 -4.97 -15.00
CA VAL A 48 18.77 -5.28 -14.60
C VAL A 48 18.82 -6.56 -13.76
N GLU A 49 18.09 -6.61 -12.64
CA GLU A 49 18.16 -7.76 -11.72
C GLU A 49 17.31 -8.96 -12.17
N GLY A 50 16.40 -8.76 -13.13
CA GLY A 50 15.59 -9.83 -13.72
C GLY A 50 14.42 -10.31 -12.87
N PHE A 51 14.00 -9.54 -11.87
CA PHE A 51 12.93 -9.93 -10.96
C PHE A 51 11.56 -9.44 -11.45
N ARG A 52 10.55 -10.32 -11.41
CA ARG A 52 9.13 -10.02 -11.73
C ARG A 52 8.93 -9.28 -13.07
N ARG A 53 9.61 -9.73 -14.13
CA ARG A 53 9.44 -9.21 -15.50
C ARG A 53 8.05 -9.44 -16.09
N ASP A 54 7.22 -10.25 -15.43
CA ASP A 54 5.81 -10.51 -15.76
C ASP A 54 4.88 -9.34 -15.42
N VAL A 55 5.25 -8.49 -14.46
CA VAL A 55 4.42 -7.36 -14.01
C VAL A 55 4.58 -6.17 -14.96
N SER A 56 3.47 -5.66 -15.49
CA SER A 56 3.48 -4.41 -16.28
C SER A 56 3.47 -3.21 -15.33
N VAL A 57 4.56 -2.44 -15.28
CA VAL A 57 4.64 -1.20 -14.49
C VAL A 57 4.16 0.00 -15.32
N VAL A 58 3.10 0.65 -14.86
CA VAL A 58 2.39 1.75 -15.53
C VAL A 58 2.53 3.04 -14.71
N ASN A 59 3.35 3.97 -15.17
CA ASN A 59 3.55 5.26 -14.52
C ASN A 59 2.46 6.25 -14.92
N LEU A 60 1.68 6.72 -13.95
CA LEU A 60 0.56 7.64 -14.15
C LEU A 60 1.00 8.99 -14.73
N SER A 61 2.13 9.54 -14.28
CA SER A 61 2.66 10.80 -14.84
C SER A 61 2.98 10.68 -16.34
N LEU A 62 3.49 9.52 -16.77
CA LEU A 62 3.83 9.25 -18.18
C LEU A 62 2.62 8.88 -19.03
N LEU A 63 1.49 8.44 -18.44
CA LEU A 63 0.24 8.16 -19.18
C LEU A 63 -0.34 9.38 -19.90
N ASN A 64 0.12 10.58 -19.54
CA ASN A 64 -0.21 11.82 -20.24
C ASN A 64 0.51 11.96 -21.59
N THR A 65 1.40 11.02 -21.96
CA THR A 65 2.23 11.10 -23.17
C THR A 65 1.91 10.01 -24.20
N PRO A 66 1.66 10.36 -25.47
CA PRO A 66 1.36 9.39 -26.53
C PRO A 66 2.42 8.28 -26.70
N TRP A 67 3.70 8.64 -26.62
CA TRP A 67 4.79 7.67 -26.81
C TRP A 67 4.78 6.57 -25.75
N TYR A 68 4.48 6.90 -24.49
CA TYR A 68 4.48 5.94 -23.40
C TYR A 68 3.29 5.00 -23.51
N VAL A 69 2.11 5.54 -23.85
CA VAL A 69 0.91 4.73 -24.11
C VAL A 69 1.16 3.72 -25.24
N ARG A 70 1.78 4.14 -26.35
CA ARG A 70 2.18 3.25 -27.45
C ARG A 70 3.20 2.19 -27.00
N GLN A 71 4.15 2.56 -26.15
CA GLN A 71 5.10 1.60 -25.60
C GLN A 71 4.40 0.52 -24.77
N LEU A 72 3.44 0.90 -23.91
CA LEU A 72 2.66 -0.05 -23.11
C LEU A 72 1.82 -0.99 -23.98
N GLN A 73 1.28 -0.53 -25.10
CA GLN A 73 0.54 -1.36 -26.05
C GLN A 73 1.41 -2.39 -26.78
N THR A 74 2.65 -2.03 -27.09
CA THR A 74 3.47 -2.77 -28.05
C THR A 74 4.57 -3.62 -27.41
N ARG A 75 5.15 -3.16 -26.30
CA ARG A 75 6.29 -3.82 -25.64
C ARG A 75 5.82 -4.78 -24.54
N PRO A 76 6.22 -6.07 -24.57
CA PRO A 76 5.96 -7.01 -23.48
C PRO A 76 6.59 -6.59 -22.13
N PRO A 77 5.91 -6.84 -20.98
CA PRO A 77 4.53 -7.34 -20.87
C PRO A 77 3.53 -6.26 -21.26
N LYS A 78 2.74 -6.52 -22.31
CA LYS A 78 1.82 -5.54 -22.92
C LYS A 78 0.70 -5.20 -21.96
N VAL A 79 0.25 -3.95 -21.96
CA VAL A 79 -0.92 -3.50 -21.21
C VAL A 79 -2.14 -3.47 -22.13
N PRO A 80 -3.29 -4.01 -21.73
CA PRO A 80 -4.50 -3.95 -22.54
C PRO A 80 -4.98 -2.50 -22.65
N ILE A 81 -4.88 -1.92 -23.84
CA ILE A 81 -5.34 -0.56 -24.15
C ILE A 81 -6.01 -0.62 -25.51
N ALA A 82 -7.30 -0.32 -25.57
CA ALA A 82 -8.11 -0.42 -26.78
C ALA A 82 -8.01 0.78 -27.73
N LEU A 83 -7.38 1.88 -27.28
CA LEU A 83 -7.24 3.11 -28.05
C LEU A 83 -6.44 2.91 -29.34
N ARG A 84 -6.94 3.48 -30.44
CA ARG A 84 -6.27 3.54 -31.73
C ARG A 84 -5.23 4.68 -31.75
N SER A 85 -4.31 4.63 -32.70
CA SER A 85 -3.24 5.63 -32.84
C SER A 85 -3.73 7.09 -32.81
N GLY A 86 -4.78 7.43 -33.56
CA GLY A 86 -5.31 8.80 -33.59
C GLY A 86 -5.93 9.23 -32.26
N GLU A 87 -6.51 8.30 -31.50
CA GLU A 87 -7.07 8.58 -30.17
C GLU A 87 -5.95 8.85 -29.16
N ILE A 88 -4.84 8.11 -29.27
CA ILE A 88 -3.64 8.31 -28.46
C ILE A 88 -2.98 9.65 -28.75
N ASP A 89 -2.92 10.07 -30.03
CA ASP A 89 -2.36 11.38 -30.40
C ASP A 89 -3.21 12.55 -29.89
N SER A 90 -4.50 12.31 -29.65
CA SER A 90 -5.46 13.27 -29.11
C SER A 90 -5.61 13.23 -27.58
N LEU A 91 -4.68 12.59 -26.86
CA LEU A 91 -4.72 12.56 -25.40
C LEU A 91 -4.62 13.98 -24.82
N GLY A 92 -5.66 14.36 -24.08
CA GLY A 92 -5.82 15.69 -23.49
C GLY A 92 -6.94 15.68 -22.45
N LEU A 93 -7.30 16.86 -21.95
CA LEU A 93 -8.46 16.99 -21.08
C LEU A 93 -9.72 16.52 -21.81
N TRP A 94 -10.41 15.54 -21.23
CA TRP A 94 -11.60 14.96 -21.83
C TRP A 94 -12.86 15.57 -21.20
N PRO A 95 -13.79 16.16 -21.98
CA PRO A 95 -15.04 16.69 -21.44
C PRO A 95 -15.83 15.63 -20.68
N TRP A 96 -16.14 15.90 -19.42
CA TRP A 96 -16.85 15.00 -18.51
C TRP A 96 -17.64 15.80 -17.47
N PRO A 97 -18.71 16.51 -17.87
CA PRO A 97 -19.40 17.46 -17.00
C PRO A 97 -20.18 16.79 -15.87
N GLU A 98 -20.68 15.58 -16.10
CA GLU A 98 -21.55 14.86 -15.16
C GLU A 98 -20.97 13.48 -14.81
N PRO A 99 -21.19 13.00 -13.58
CA PRO A 99 -20.84 11.62 -13.22
C PRO A 99 -21.54 10.59 -14.11
N GLN A 100 -20.81 9.55 -14.52
CA GLN A 100 -21.36 8.45 -15.30
C GLN A 100 -21.00 7.10 -14.68
N ILE A 101 -21.85 6.10 -14.91
CA ILE A 101 -21.60 4.72 -14.49
C ILE A 101 -20.85 4.00 -15.61
N ILE A 102 -19.61 3.59 -15.35
CA ILE A 102 -18.85 2.70 -16.21
C ILE A 102 -19.08 1.27 -15.72
N ARG A 103 -19.50 0.39 -16.63
CA ARG A 103 -19.67 -1.05 -16.37
C ARG A 103 -18.49 -1.81 -16.93
N ILE A 104 -17.77 -2.53 -16.07
CA ILE A 104 -16.61 -3.32 -16.45
C ILE A 104 -16.92 -4.80 -16.23
N PRO A 105 -17.11 -5.59 -17.31
CA PRO A 105 -17.33 -7.03 -17.19
C PRO A 105 -16.18 -7.74 -16.48
N ILE A 106 -16.51 -8.65 -15.57
CA ILE A 106 -15.59 -9.54 -14.88
C ILE A 106 -15.56 -10.85 -15.66
N THR A 107 -14.60 -10.96 -16.58
CA THR A 107 -14.56 -12.09 -17.53
C THR A 107 -13.62 -13.20 -17.08
N ASN A 108 -12.88 -13.01 -15.99
CA ASN A 108 -12.04 -14.04 -15.40
C ASN A 108 -12.88 -14.91 -14.43
N PRO A 109 -13.02 -16.23 -14.68
CA PRO A 109 -13.83 -17.11 -13.85
C PRO A 109 -13.37 -17.21 -12.40
N GLN A 110 -12.05 -17.12 -12.13
CA GLN A 110 -11.54 -17.16 -10.76
C GLN A 110 -11.97 -15.92 -9.96
N VAL A 111 -11.90 -14.75 -10.60
CA VAL A 111 -12.35 -13.49 -9.99
C VAL A 111 -13.87 -13.50 -9.83
N TRP A 112 -14.59 -14.10 -10.77
CA TRP A 112 -16.03 -14.31 -10.66
C TRP A 112 -16.35 -15.17 -9.42
N GLU A 113 -15.72 -16.34 -9.26
CA GLU A 113 -15.95 -17.22 -8.12
C GLU A 113 -15.68 -16.53 -6.77
N GLU A 114 -14.56 -15.81 -6.65
CA GLU A 114 -14.24 -15.04 -5.43
C GLU A 114 -15.26 -13.91 -5.15
N TYR A 115 -15.76 -13.25 -6.20
CA TYR A 115 -16.69 -12.13 -6.09
C TYR A 115 -18.13 -12.54 -5.78
N ASP A 116 -18.59 -13.64 -6.38
CA ASP A 116 -20.00 -14.05 -6.42
C ASP A 116 -20.33 -15.12 -5.35
N ALA A 117 -19.32 -15.73 -4.72
CA ALA A 117 -19.49 -16.69 -3.63
C ALA A 117 -20.44 -16.20 -2.51
N PRO A 118 -20.36 -14.94 -2.02
CA PRO A 118 -21.29 -14.44 -1.01
C PRO A 118 -22.73 -14.24 -1.53
N ALA A 119 -22.90 -13.94 -2.81
CA ALA A 119 -24.21 -13.71 -3.42
C ALA A 119 -24.95 -15.04 -3.70
N ARG A 120 -24.21 -16.08 -4.12
CA ARG A 120 -24.75 -17.42 -4.42
C ARG A 120 -25.29 -18.17 -3.20
N GLU A 121 -24.80 -17.90 -1.99
CA GLU A 121 -25.37 -18.49 -0.76
C GLU A 121 -26.84 -18.08 -0.50
N THR A 122 -27.31 -17.02 -1.16
CA THR A 122 -28.66 -16.46 -0.97
C THR A 122 -29.59 -16.61 -2.17
N MET A 123 -29.15 -17.20 -3.29
CA MET A 123 -29.95 -17.32 -4.51
C MET A 123 -30.35 -18.77 -4.84
N PRO A 124 -31.58 -19.01 -5.34
CA PRO A 124 -31.99 -20.34 -5.80
C PRO A 124 -31.21 -20.78 -7.04
N ASP A 125 -31.02 -22.10 -7.13
CA ASP A 125 -30.15 -22.83 -8.05
C ASP A 125 -30.68 -22.89 -9.50
N ASP A 126 -31.07 -21.76 -10.09
CA ASP A 126 -31.55 -21.72 -11.47
C ASP A 126 -30.43 -21.40 -12.47
N SER A 127 -29.91 -22.49 -13.03
CA SER A 127 -28.97 -22.57 -14.14
C SER A 127 -29.53 -21.97 -15.44
N ALA A 128 -29.47 -20.65 -15.59
CA ALA A 128 -29.41 -19.98 -16.89
C ALA A 128 -28.03 -19.35 -17.04
N ALA A 129 -27.47 -19.34 -18.25
CA ALA A 129 -26.15 -18.75 -18.53
C ALA A 129 -26.12 -17.30 -18.05
N MET A 130 -25.60 -17.08 -16.84
CA MET A 130 -25.49 -15.75 -16.26
C MET A 130 -24.50 -14.96 -17.10
N GLU A 131 -24.92 -13.77 -17.54
CA GLU A 131 -23.97 -12.77 -18.03
C GLU A 131 -22.87 -12.59 -16.99
N PRO A 132 -21.60 -12.41 -17.39
CA PRO A 132 -20.51 -12.21 -16.44
C PRO A 132 -20.86 -11.01 -15.55
N PRO A 133 -20.65 -11.11 -14.22
CA PRO A 133 -20.91 -10.00 -13.33
C PRO A 133 -20.07 -8.80 -13.74
N ALA A 134 -20.52 -7.59 -13.43
CA ALA A 134 -19.83 -6.37 -13.81
C ALA A 134 -19.58 -5.47 -12.61
N MET A 135 -18.36 -4.99 -12.48
CA MET A 135 -18.04 -3.86 -11.61
C MET A 135 -18.78 -2.62 -12.13
N GLN A 136 -19.45 -1.91 -11.24
CA GLN A 136 -20.10 -0.63 -11.54
C GLN A 136 -19.34 0.49 -10.88
N LEU A 137 -18.71 1.36 -11.68
CA LEU A 137 -17.92 2.47 -11.18
C LEU A 137 -18.59 3.79 -11.50
N ILE A 138 -18.86 4.60 -10.48
CA ILE A 138 -19.32 5.98 -10.66
C ILE A 138 -18.09 6.86 -10.89
N VAL A 139 -17.96 7.38 -12.10
CA VAL A 139 -16.85 8.23 -12.52
C VAL A 139 -17.33 9.67 -12.67
N GLY A 140 -16.89 10.54 -11.75
CA GLY A 140 -17.09 11.99 -11.84
C GLY A 140 -15.92 12.71 -12.53
N PRO A 141 -16.06 14.02 -12.80
CA PRO A 141 -14.94 14.84 -13.28
C PRO A 141 -13.79 14.84 -12.27
N THR A 142 -12.57 14.68 -12.79
CA THR A 142 -11.35 14.69 -11.96
C THR A 142 -10.54 15.99 -12.09
N PHE A 143 -10.96 16.90 -12.97
CA PHE A 143 -10.33 18.19 -13.16
C PHE A 143 -11.34 19.31 -13.40
N GLN A 144 -11.23 20.38 -12.60
CA GLN A 144 -12.08 21.57 -12.64
C GLN A 144 -13.60 21.30 -12.66
N GLY A 145 -14.03 20.18 -12.10
CA GLY A 145 -15.45 19.79 -12.04
C GLY A 145 -16.11 19.54 -13.40
N ARG A 146 -15.35 19.38 -14.49
CA ARG A 146 -15.94 19.19 -15.83
C ARG A 146 -15.09 18.41 -16.82
N PHE A 147 -13.90 17.97 -16.42
CA PHE A 147 -12.98 17.22 -17.28
C PHE A 147 -12.43 15.98 -16.57
N LEU A 148 -12.00 14.99 -17.34
CA LEU A 148 -11.05 13.96 -16.89
C LEU A 148 -9.63 14.37 -17.30
N ARG A 149 -8.66 14.16 -16.40
CA ARG A 149 -7.23 14.26 -16.76
C ARG A 149 -6.86 13.08 -17.68
N PRO A 150 -5.89 13.22 -18.60
CA PRO A 150 -5.50 12.14 -19.49
C PRO A 150 -5.12 10.86 -18.73
N GLN A 151 -4.34 10.96 -17.66
CA GLN A 151 -3.98 9.81 -16.82
C GLN A 151 -5.18 9.08 -16.19
N ASP A 152 -6.22 9.81 -15.76
CA ASP A 152 -7.40 9.21 -15.12
C ASP A 152 -8.26 8.49 -16.16
N ARG A 153 -8.43 9.10 -17.34
CA ARG A 153 -9.04 8.43 -18.48
C ARG A 153 -8.29 7.14 -18.81
N MET A 154 -6.95 7.19 -18.87
CA MET A 154 -6.15 6.02 -19.19
C MET A 154 -6.27 4.89 -18.15
N ILE A 155 -6.47 5.20 -16.87
CA ILE A 155 -6.80 4.18 -15.86
C ILE A 155 -8.09 3.45 -16.27
N PHE A 156 -9.16 4.17 -16.58
CA PHE A 156 -10.43 3.53 -16.99
C PHE A 156 -10.31 2.75 -18.29
N GLU A 157 -9.57 3.25 -19.28
CA GLU A 157 -9.31 2.56 -20.54
C GLU A 157 -8.59 1.22 -20.30
N ILE A 158 -7.55 1.23 -19.45
CA ILE A 158 -6.76 0.03 -19.13
C ILE A 158 -7.61 -0.98 -18.34
N VAL A 159 -8.29 -0.54 -17.29
CA VAL A 159 -9.10 -1.44 -16.45
C VAL A 159 -10.27 -2.02 -17.25
N SER A 160 -10.93 -1.21 -18.09
CA SER A 160 -12.05 -1.64 -18.93
C SER A 160 -11.60 -2.62 -20.01
N ALA A 161 -10.45 -2.39 -20.64
CA ALA A 161 -9.88 -3.32 -21.64
C ALA A 161 -9.34 -4.61 -20.99
N ASN A 162 -8.91 -4.54 -19.72
CA ASN A 162 -8.42 -5.70 -18.98
C ASN A 162 -9.53 -6.67 -18.55
N GLN A 163 -10.74 -6.18 -18.25
CA GLN A 163 -11.90 -7.01 -17.86
C GLN A 163 -11.59 -8.07 -16.76
N PHE A 164 -10.74 -7.69 -15.80
CA PHE A 164 -10.24 -8.56 -14.72
C PHE A 164 -9.46 -9.81 -15.16
N GLN A 165 -8.99 -9.87 -16.41
CA GLN A 165 -8.13 -10.95 -16.90
C GLN A 165 -6.78 -10.97 -16.18
N ARG A 166 -6.21 -9.79 -15.89
CA ARG A 166 -4.99 -9.65 -15.10
C ARG A 166 -5.29 -8.91 -13.78
N PRO A 167 -4.64 -9.28 -12.67
CA PRO A 167 -4.74 -8.51 -11.44
C PRO A 167 -4.24 -7.08 -11.65
N VAL A 168 -5.00 -6.09 -11.19
CA VAL A 168 -4.63 -4.67 -11.25
C VAL A 168 -4.26 -4.20 -9.85
N TYR A 169 -3.14 -3.50 -9.74
CA TYR A 169 -2.62 -2.97 -8.49
C TYR A 169 -2.26 -1.49 -8.64
N PHE A 170 -2.33 -0.77 -7.53
CA PHE A 170 -1.75 0.56 -7.37
C PHE A 170 -0.69 0.51 -6.28
N GLY A 171 0.43 1.21 -6.47
CA GLY A 171 1.40 1.39 -5.39
C GLY A 171 0.74 1.99 -4.15
N PHE A 172 1.18 1.55 -2.97
CA PHE A 172 0.66 2.03 -1.68
C PHE A 172 0.80 3.55 -1.55
N ASN A 173 1.90 4.11 -2.07
CA ASN A 173 2.20 5.55 -2.03
C ASN A 173 1.55 6.36 -3.17
N VAL A 174 0.73 5.76 -4.04
CA VAL A 174 -0.04 6.53 -5.03
C VAL A 174 -1.09 7.35 -4.28
N PRO A 175 -1.09 8.69 -4.38
CA PRO A 175 -2.02 9.52 -3.62
C PRO A 175 -3.45 9.35 -4.13
N ASP A 176 -4.43 9.54 -3.25
CA ASP A 176 -5.83 9.28 -3.55
C ASP A 176 -6.36 10.11 -4.73
N GLU A 177 -5.90 11.35 -4.86
CA GLU A 177 -6.21 12.20 -6.01
C GLU A 177 -5.83 11.59 -7.36
N ASN A 178 -4.91 10.62 -7.41
CA ASN A 178 -4.45 9.95 -8.63
C ASN A 178 -5.03 8.54 -8.82
N LEU A 179 -6.06 8.17 -8.05
CA LEU A 179 -6.73 6.87 -8.13
C LEU A 179 -8.03 6.90 -8.93
N ALA A 180 -8.41 8.06 -9.48
CA ALA A 180 -9.56 8.21 -10.35
C ALA A 180 -10.88 7.64 -9.76
N GLY A 181 -11.10 7.78 -8.45
CA GLY A 181 -12.32 7.31 -7.78
C GLY A 181 -12.34 5.81 -7.45
N LEU A 182 -11.26 5.08 -7.72
CA LEU A 182 -11.16 3.64 -7.42
C LEU A 182 -10.91 3.31 -5.95
N GLN A 183 -10.66 4.30 -5.08
CA GLN A 183 -10.33 4.13 -3.66
C GLN A 183 -11.21 3.11 -2.94
N PRO A 184 -12.55 3.14 -3.07
CA PRO A 184 -13.42 2.21 -2.34
C PRO A 184 -13.24 0.74 -2.75
N TYR A 185 -12.62 0.50 -3.91
CA TYR A 185 -12.41 -0.82 -4.53
C TYR A 185 -10.98 -1.33 -4.34
N LEU A 186 -10.14 -0.62 -3.60
CA LEU A 186 -8.74 -1.00 -3.42
C LEU A 186 -8.54 -1.73 -2.09
N CYS A 187 -8.03 -2.95 -2.17
CA CYS A 187 -7.62 -3.75 -1.03
C CYS A 187 -6.11 -3.66 -0.81
N THR A 188 -5.67 -3.19 0.36
CA THR A 188 -4.25 -3.12 0.72
C THR A 188 -3.73 -4.52 1.02
N GLU A 189 -2.76 -4.99 0.22
CA GLU A 189 -2.03 -6.26 0.42
C GLU A 189 -0.59 -6.03 0.91
N GLY A 190 -0.29 -4.78 1.31
CA GLY A 190 1.01 -4.32 1.75
C GLY A 190 1.47 -3.17 0.87
N MET A 191 2.63 -3.30 0.21
CA MET A 191 3.21 -2.23 -0.60
C MET A 191 2.38 -1.93 -1.85
N ALA A 192 1.44 -2.80 -2.24
CA ALA A 192 0.50 -2.61 -3.31
C ALA A 192 -0.96 -2.72 -2.80
N ARG A 193 -1.86 -2.05 -3.51
CA ARG A 193 -3.31 -2.11 -3.31
C ARG A 193 -3.96 -2.76 -4.52
N LYS A 194 -4.58 -3.92 -4.34
CA LYS A 194 -5.26 -4.70 -5.38
C LYS A 194 -6.62 -4.08 -5.69
N LEU A 195 -6.94 -3.88 -6.96
CA LEU A 195 -8.27 -3.52 -7.41
C LEU A 195 -9.20 -4.74 -7.31
N LEU A 196 -10.30 -4.56 -6.59
CA LEU A 196 -11.35 -5.54 -6.42
C LEU A 196 -12.60 -5.14 -7.21
N PRO A 197 -13.40 -6.13 -7.64
CA PRO A 197 -14.68 -5.87 -8.33
C PRO A 197 -15.77 -5.27 -7.43
N ALA A 198 -15.68 -5.44 -6.11
CA ALA A 198 -16.60 -4.86 -5.12
C ALA A 198 -15.89 -3.87 -4.19
N PRO A 199 -16.60 -2.83 -3.71
CA PRO A 199 -16.05 -1.94 -2.71
C PRO A 199 -16.08 -2.57 -1.30
N GLY A 200 -15.38 -1.93 -0.36
CA GLY A 200 -15.53 -2.19 1.08
C GLY A 200 -14.52 -3.17 1.69
N HIS A 201 -13.76 -3.88 0.87
CA HIS A 201 -12.66 -4.75 1.31
C HIS A 201 -11.34 -3.97 1.22
N ASN A 202 -11.11 -3.09 2.20
CA ASN A 202 -10.03 -2.11 2.10
C ASN A 202 -8.64 -2.67 2.45
N GLU A 203 -8.56 -3.82 3.15
CA GLU A 203 -7.32 -4.39 3.67
C GLU A 203 -7.38 -5.92 3.74
N ALA A 204 -6.23 -6.58 3.52
CA ALA A 204 -6.05 -8.01 3.68
C ALA A 204 -4.97 -8.31 4.74
N PRO A 205 -5.32 -8.28 6.06
CA PRO A 205 -4.34 -8.38 7.15
C PRO A 205 -3.43 -9.61 7.07
N ASP A 206 -3.96 -10.78 6.73
CA ASP A 206 -3.16 -12.01 6.61
C ASP A 206 -2.14 -11.93 5.47
N VAL A 207 -2.52 -11.33 4.34
CA VAL A 207 -1.63 -11.10 3.20
C VAL A 207 -0.55 -10.09 3.57
N ILE A 208 -0.94 -8.99 4.22
CA ILE A 208 0.01 -7.99 4.74
C ILE A 208 0.99 -8.65 5.72
N LYS A 209 0.50 -9.44 6.68
CA LYS A 209 1.30 -10.13 7.70
C LYS A 209 2.31 -11.08 7.07
N LYS A 210 1.87 -11.92 6.13
CA LYS A 210 2.77 -12.78 5.34
C LYS A 210 3.83 -11.95 4.63
N ASN A 211 3.43 -10.88 3.95
CA ASN A 211 4.33 -10.07 3.17
C ASN A 211 5.40 -9.37 4.03
N VAL A 212 5.00 -8.66 5.09
CA VAL A 212 5.94 -7.93 5.95
C VAL A 212 6.85 -8.84 6.79
N LEU A 213 6.38 -10.03 7.19
CA LEU A 213 7.15 -10.92 8.05
C LEU A 213 8.02 -11.92 7.28
N GLN A 214 7.59 -12.34 6.09
CA GLN A 214 8.19 -13.49 5.39
C GLN A 214 8.73 -13.15 3.99
N VAL A 215 8.17 -12.13 3.33
CA VAL A 215 8.50 -11.84 1.92
C VAL A 215 9.41 -10.63 1.80
N TYR A 216 9.15 -9.58 2.57
CA TYR A 216 9.81 -8.30 2.42
C TYR A 216 11.26 -8.30 2.89
N ARG A 217 12.04 -7.46 2.24
CA ARG A 217 13.45 -7.20 2.52
C ARG A 217 13.61 -5.83 3.18
N TYR A 218 14.50 -5.76 4.16
CA TYR A 218 14.80 -4.56 4.96
C TYR A 218 16.31 -4.37 5.12
N ARG A 219 17.10 -4.66 4.07
CA ARG A 219 18.56 -4.82 4.18
C ARG A 219 19.22 -3.51 4.65
N ASN A 220 19.95 -3.62 5.76
CA ASN A 220 20.70 -2.53 6.40
C ASN A 220 19.87 -1.30 6.77
N LEU A 221 18.54 -1.42 6.83
CA LEU A 221 17.68 -0.30 7.15
C LEU A 221 17.96 0.22 8.56
N GLU A 222 18.25 -0.69 9.49
CA GLU A 222 18.62 -0.46 10.88
C GLU A 222 20.07 0.01 11.08
N HIS A 223 20.94 -0.20 10.09
CA HIS A 223 22.39 -0.02 10.25
C HIS A 223 22.74 1.48 10.40
N PRO A 224 23.44 1.91 11.47
CA PRO A 224 23.62 3.33 11.80
C PRO A 224 24.46 4.11 10.78
N LYS A 225 25.40 3.44 10.10
CA LYS A 225 26.26 4.06 9.07
C LYS A 225 25.59 4.26 7.70
N VAL A 226 24.39 3.70 7.49
CA VAL A 226 23.69 3.87 6.21
C VAL A 226 22.98 5.22 6.23
N TYR A 227 23.44 6.14 5.39
CA TYR A 227 22.79 7.42 5.17
C TYR A 227 21.52 7.24 4.34
N LEU A 228 20.43 7.82 4.83
CA LEU A 228 19.16 7.91 4.13
C LEU A 228 18.79 9.38 3.96
N ASP A 229 18.40 9.77 2.76
CA ASP A 229 17.82 11.09 2.53
C ASP A 229 16.32 11.13 2.89
N GLN A 230 15.69 12.29 2.69
CA GLN A 230 14.28 12.48 3.04
C GLN A 230 13.34 11.60 2.20
N TYR A 231 13.66 11.35 0.94
CA TYR A 231 12.83 10.52 0.06
C TYR A 231 12.95 9.05 0.42
N GLU A 232 14.17 8.57 0.66
CA GLU A 232 14.43 7.19 1.10
C GLU A 232 13.80 6.93 2.46
N THR A 233 13.87 7.90 3.37
CA THR A 233 13.15 7.84 4.64
C THR A 233 11.65 7.73 4.41
N GLY A 234 11.07 8.58 3.55
CA GLY A 234 9.65 8.56 3.21
C GLY A 234 9.18 7.23 2.59
N LEU A 235 10.00 6.61 1.72
CA LEU A 235 9.71 5.29 1.18
C LEU A 235 9.70 4.23 2.28
N ALA A 236 10.68 4.25 3.19
CA ALA A 236 10.77 3.30 4.29
C ALA A 236 9.63 3.43 5.30
N GLU A 237 9.05 4.63 5.49
CA GLU A 237 7.92 4.84 6.41
C GLU A 237 6.67 4.01 6.06
N SER A 238 6.50 3.63 4.78
CA SER A 238 5.43 2.71 4.39
C SER A 238 5.51 1.36 5.13
N TYR A 239 6.71 0.88 5.48
CA TYR A 239 6.87 -0.34 6.26
C TYR A 239 6.32 -0.17 7.68
N ARG A 240 6.68 0.92 8.37
CA ARG A 240 6.14 1.24 9.69
C ARG A 240 4.63 1.26 9.67
N HIS A 241 4.04 1.90 8.66
CA HIS A 241 2.58 1.95 8.50
C HIS A 241 1.95 0.55 8.48
N HIS A 242 2.49 -0.38 7.69
CA HIS A 242 1.96 -1.74 7.64
C HIS A 242 2.16 -2.52 8.95
N PHE A 243 3.29 -2.36 9.63
CA PHE A 243 3.50 -2.97 10.95
C PHE A 243 2.49 -2.46 11.97
N LEU A 244 2.30 -1.13 12.06
CA LEU A 244 1.37 -0.55 13.03
C LEU A 244 -0.09 -0.91 12.73
N LYS A 245 -0.46 -1.04 11.46
CA LYS A 245 -1.77 -1.57 11.08
C LYS A 245 -1.99 -3.00 11.58
N LEU A 246 -1.00 -3.87 11.41
CA LEU A 246 -1.08 -5.23 11.94
C LEU A 246 -1.13 -5.25 13.45
N VAL A 247 -0.40 -4.37 14.14
CA VAL A 247 -0.48 -4.25 15.61
C VAL A 247 -1.91 -3.94 16.04
N VAL A 248 -2.59 -2.99 15.38
CA VAL A 248 -4.00 -2.69 15.66
C VAL A 248 -4.89 -3.92 15.40
N TYR A 249 -4.68 -4.61 14.28
CA TYR A 249 -5.43 -5.81 13.93
C TYR A 249 -5.28 -6.95 14.95
N GLU A 250 -4.06 -7.21 15.43
CA GLU A 250 -3.81 -8.22 16.47
C GLU A 250 -4.43 -7.80 17.83
N LEU A 251 -4.30 -6.52 18.21
CA LEU A 251 -4.88 -6.00 19.44
C LEU A 251 -6.43 -6.08 19.45
N GLN A 252 -7.08 -5.83 18.30
CA GLN A 252 -8.54 -6.00 18.15
C GLN A 252 -8.99 -7.45 18.34
N GLN A 253 -8.12 -8.41 18.03
CA GLN A 253 -8.35 -9.84 18.27
C GLN A 253 -7.90 -10.29 19.66
N ASN A 254 -7.47 -9.36 20.52
CA ASN A 254 -6.89 -9.64 21.84
C ASN A 254 -5.61 -10.50 21.79
N ALA A 255 -4.93 -10.54 20.64
CA ALA A 255 -3.67 -11.25 20.39
C ALA A 255 -2.47 -10.37 20.80
N ARG A 256 -2.31 -10.13 22.12
CA ARG A 256 -1.33 -9.18 22.65
C ARG A 256 0.12 -9.59 22.40
N ALA A 257 0.42 -10.88 22.47
CA ALA A 257 1.78 -11.39 22.25
C ALA A 257 2.22 -11.19 20.80
N GLU A 258 1.31 -11.38 19.86
CA GLU A 258 1.49 -11.18 18.43
C GLU A 258 1.68 -9.70 18.11
N ALA A 259 0.86 -8.83 18.72
CA ALA A 259 1.02 -7.37 18.63
C ALA A 259 2.41 -6.92 19.15
N LEU A 260 2.85 -7.46 20.28
CA LEU A 260 4.17 -7.14 20.84
C LEU A 260 5.30 -7.63 19.93
N ALA A 261 5.19 -8.83 19.38
CA ALA A 261 6.18 -9.38 18.45
C ALA A 261 6.32 -8.51 17.19
N LEU A 262 5.21 -7.95 16.68
CA LEU A 262 5.22 -7.00 15.56
C LEU A 262 5.94 -5.70 15.91
N LEU A 263 5.68 -5.12 17.08
CA LEU A 263 6.36 -3.90 17.56
C LEU A 263 7.87 -4.13 17.74
N GLN A 264 8.25 -5.25 18.35
CA GLN A 264 9.65 -5.62 18.53
C GLN A 264 10.36 -5.84 17.19
N LYS A 265 9.67 -6.48 16.23
CA LYS A 265 10.21 -6.65 14.87
C LYS A 265 10.39 -5.30 14.18
N LEU A 266 9.42 -4.40 14.32
CA LEU A 266 9.50 -3.04 13.77
C LEU A 266 10.71 -2.28 14.33
N GLU A 267 10.93 -2.30 15.66
CA GLU A 267 12.11 -1.65 16.28
C GLU A 267 13.43 -2.29 15.80
N GLN A 268 13.45 -3.61 15.55
CA GLN A 268 14.63 -4.28 15.01
C GLN A 268 14.99 -3.78 13.59
N ILE A 269 13.99 -3.58 12.72
CA ILE A 269 14.21 -3.20 11.31
C ILE A 269 14.30 -1.68 11.09
N MET A 270 13.57 -0.91 11.90
CA MET A 270 13.43 0.55 11.79
C MET A 270 13.49 1.18 13.19
N PRO A 271 14.65 1.12 13.85
CA PRO A 271 14.79 1.57 15.22
C PRO A 271 14.51 3.08 15.33
N GLU A 272 13.76 3.49 16.35
CA GLU A 272 13.34 4.88 16.54
C GLU A 272 14.51 5.87 16.57
N ARG A 273 15.69 5.44 17.03
CA ARG A 273 16.92 6.26 17.02
C ARG A 273 17.33 6.72 15.61
N LYS A 274 17.02 5.94 14.58
CA LYS A 274 17.34 6.22 13.17
C LYS A 274 16.12 6.73 12.42
N PHE A 275 14.94 6.22 12.74
CA PHE A 275 13.65 6.64 12.19
C PHE A 275 12.77 7.24 13.29
N PRO A 276 13.07 8.46 13.76
CA PRO A 276 12.34 9.02 14.88
C PRO A 276 10.88 9.27 14.52
N VAL A 277 9.97 8.91 15.41
CA VAL A 277 8.57 9.33 15.33
C VAL A 277 8.50 10.82 15.67
N ARG A 278 8.38 11.66 14.64
CA ARG A 278 8.59 13.12 14.78
C ARG A 278 7.44 13.87 15.42
N ASN A 279 6.21 13.38 15.26
CA ASN A 279 5.02 13.98 15.85
C ASN A 279 4.73 13.33 17.22
N PHE A 280 4.53 14.15 18.25
CA PHE A 280 4.14 13.70 19.59
C PHE A 280 2.83 12.90 19.60
N ASP A 281 1.86 13.22 18.75
CA ASP A 281 0.63 12.44 18.64
C ASP A 281 0.91 11.01 18.15
N SER A 282 1.78 10.86 17.15
CA SER A 282 2.18 9.54 16.64
C SER A 282 3.01 8.77 17.66
N ALA A 283 3.89 9.45 18.41
CA ALA A 283 4.68 8.84 19.48
C ALA A 283 3.78 8.39 20.65
N LEU A 284 2.77 9.18 21.00
CA LEU A 284 1.75 8.83 21.99
C LEU A 284 0.97 7.58 21.57
N VAL A 285 0.58 7.49 20.30
CA VAL A 285 -0.09 6.31 19.74
C VAL A 285 0.84 5.09 19.81
N LEU A 286 2.11 5.23 19.48
CA LEU A 286 3.10 4.16 19.60
C LEU A 286 3.25 3.68 21.06
N ALA A 287 3.35 4.61 22.02
CA ALA A 287 3.40 4.27 23.45
C ALA A 287 2.15 3.49 23.89
N ARG A 288 0.97 3.89 23.41
CA ARG A 288 -0.29 3.19 23.69
C ARG A 288 -0.26 1.76 23.15
N TYR A 289 0.26 1.55 21.95
CA TYR A 289 0.40 0.21 21.38
C TYR A 289 1.33 -0.68 22.21
N TYR A 290 2.49 -0.17 22.65
CA TYR A 290 3.37 -0.92 23.54
C TYR A 290 2.66 -1.31 24.84
N TRP A 291 1.95 -0.38 25.48
CA TRP A 291 1.23 -0.66 26.71
C TRP A 291 0.11 -1.71 26.51
N GLN A 292 -0.72 -1.55 25.47
CA GLN A 292 -1.80 -2.48 25.15
C GLN A 292 -1.30 -3.88 24.78
N ALA A 293 -0.13 -3.96 24.15
CA ALA A 293 0.56 -5.22 23.85
C ALA A 293 1.23 -5.85 25.09
N GLY A 294 1.26 -5.15 26.23
CA GLY A 294 1.78 -5.64 27.51
C GLY A 294 3.16 -5.12 27.90
N ASP A 295 3.79 -4.29 27.08
CA ASP A 295 5.11 -3.70 27.33
C ASP A 295 4.99 -2.30 27.95
N SER A 296 4.63 -2.29 29.23
CA SER A 296 4.51 -1.06 30.01
C SER A 296 5.84 -0.33 30.17
N GLU A 297 6.97 -1.03 30.14
CA GLU A 297 8.29 -0.42 30.30
C GLU A 297 8.60 0.43 29.07
N ARG A 298 8.52 -0.17 27.87
CA ARG A 298 8.75 0.55 26.63
C ARG A 298 7.77 1.70 26.41
N ALA A 299 6.50 1.50 26.79
CA ALA A 299 5.51 2.58 26.75
C ALA A 299 5.93 3.79 27.60
N ARG A 300 6.44 3.57 28.82
CA ARG A 300 6.94 4.65 29.69
C ARG A 300 8.17 5.32 29.12
N GLU A 301 9.08 4.59 28.50
CA GLU A 301 10.26 5.17 27.83
C GLU A 301 9.87 6.12 26.70
N VAL A 302 8.92 5.73 25.85
CA VAL A 302 8.42 6.58 24.76
C VAL A 302 7.73 7.83 25.32
N LEU A 303 6.91 7.69 26.37
CA LEU A 303 6.26 8.83 27.03
C LEU A 303 7.26 9.78 27.69
N ALA A 304 8.31 9.26 28.33
CA ALA A 304 9.37 10.07 28.90
C ALA A 304 10.05 10.93 27.82
N GLN A 305 10.36 10.36 26.64
CA GLN A 305 10.95 11.11 25.53
C GLN A 305 10.05 12.23 24.99
N ILE A 306 8.72 12.06 25.03
CA ILE A 306 7.76 13.10 24.69
C ILE A 306 7.81 14.22 25.75
N LEU A 307 7.73 13.85 27.03
CA LEU A 307 7.66 14.79 28.15
C LEU A 307 8.98 15.54 28.38
N ASP A 308 10.14 14.94 28.07
CA ASP A 308 11.43 15.62 28.10
C ASP A 308 11.49 16.82 27.13
N LYS A 309 10.80 16.70 25.98
CA LYS A 309 10.72 17.76 24.96
C LYS A 309 9.55 18.70 25.18
N THR A 310 8.44 18.20 25.72
CA THR A 310 7.22 18.98 25.93
C THR A 310 6.53 18.50 27.22
N PRO A 311 7.00 18.99 28.39
CA PRO A 311 6.49 18.55 29.70
C PRO A 311 5.00 18.80 29.91
N SER A 312 4.43 19.77 29.20
CA SER A 312 3.02 20.16 29.29
C SER A 312 2.08 19.33 28.40
N PHE A 313 2.58 18.34 27.65
CA PHE A 313 1.75 17.54 26.73
C PHE A 313 0.81 16.60 27.51
N GLN A 314 -0.37 17.12 27.85
CA GLN A 314 -1.37 16.48 28.71
C GLN A 314 -1.74 15.05 28.29
N PRO A 315 -1.87 14.70 26.99
CA PRO A 315 -2.17 13.33 26.61
C PRO A 315 -1.12 12.31 27.07
N ALA A 316 0.16 12.67 27.07
CA ALA A 316 1.23 11.79 27.55
C ALA A 316 1.23 11.67 29.08
N VAL A 317 0.96 12.77 29.80
CA VAL A 317 0.83 12.76 31.27
C VAL A 317 -0.33 11.85 31.70
N ALA A 318 -1.48 11.97 31.03
CA ALA A 318 -2.66 11.15 31.31
C ALA A 318 -2.38 9.65 31.08
N LEU A 319 -1.79 9.31 29.93
CA LEU A 319 -1.45 7.92 29.63
C LEU A 319 -0.40 7.35 30.60
N LEU A 320 0.57 8.14 31.03
CA LEU A 320 1.55 7.71 32.02
C LEU A 320 0.89 7.39 33.38
N ALA A 321 -0.06 8.22 33.81
CA ALA A 321 -0.84 7.98 35.03
C ALA A 321 -1.73 6.73 34.90
N GLU A 322 -2.36 6.51 33.75
CA GLU A 322 -3.12 5.28 33.46
C GLU A 322 -2.25 4.02 33.61
N ILE A 323 -1.04 4.04 33.03
CA ILE A 323 -0.07 2.93 33.12
C ILE A 323 0.37 2.68 34.56
N GLN A 324 0.61 3.73 35.35
CA GLN A 324 1.04 3.60 36.75
C GLN A 324 -0.04 3.04 37.67
N ASN A 325 -1.30 3.38 37.40
CA ASN A 325 -2.44 2.94 38.20
C ASN A 325 -3.03 1.61 37.74
N ALA A 326 -2.58 1.06 36.60
CA ALA A 326 -3.02 -0.24 36.12
C ALA A 326 -2.53 -1.35 37.07
N PRO A 327 -3.40 -2.30 37.48
CA PRO A 327 -2.98 -3.43 38.28
C PRO A 327 -1.91 -4.22 37.52
N SER A 328 -0.79 -4.55 38.19
CA SER A 328 0.29 -5.34 37.60
C SER A 328 -0.28 -6.64 37.02
N ALA A 329 -0.16 -6.82 35.70
CA ALA A 329 -0.51 -8.09 35.07
C ALA A 329 0.32 -9.21 35.72
N ASN A 330 -0.35 -10.15 36.35
CA ASN A 330 0.23 -11.21 37.18
C ASN A 330 1.21 -12.07 36.33
N PRO A 331 2.50 -12.21 36.70
CA PRO A 331 3.39 -13.16 36.05
C PRO A 331 3.20 -14.55 36.68
N SER A 332 2.17 -15.28 36.28
CA SER A 332 1.95 -16.64 36.79
C SER A 332 1.34 -17.58 35.77
N VAL A 333 2.16 -17.99 34.80
CA VAL A 333 2.15 -19.38 34.32
C VAL A 333 3.59 -19.86 34.27
N LYS A 334 4.04 -20.50 35.36
CA LYS A 334 5.19 -21.42 35.27
C LYS A 334 4.69 -22.69 34.57
N PRO A 335 5.43 -23.26 33.61
CA PRO A 335 5.09 -24.55 33.06
C PRO A 335 5.26 -25.62 34.15
N ASN A 336 4.22 -26.43 34.36
CA ASN A 336 4.32 -27.72 35.05
C ASN A 336 4.85 -28.78 34.09
#